data_AF-A0A0E9N3K3-F1
#
_entry.id   AF-A0A0E9N3K3-F1
#
_cell.length_a   1.000
_cell.length_b   1.000
_cell.length_c   1.000
_cell.angle_alpha   90.00
_cell.angle_beta   90.00
_cell.angle_gamma   90.00
#
_symmetry.space_group_name_H-M   'P 1'
#
loop_
_entity.id
_entity.type
_entity.pdbx_description
1 polymer ?
#
loop_
_entity_poly.entity_id
_entity_poly.type
_entity_poly.pdbx_seq_one_letter_code
_entity_poly.pdbx_strand_id
1 'polypeptide(L)'
;MPLREDNRVFLFDGTLKRRQTAQYAVLNIPVGSTDLVQCADAVMLLHAKYLFSRGAYNRIAFLATDGTWLRYTDWCRGVRYSLKNNRLVLRENAAGITAMNNRNELGGFLRVVFTYAGTASLSHQLKRLSAALPQPGDVLLEGGHPGHAVLVLDVAVNNAGGRIYLLMQGYMPAQDLHVVKNPENTALNPWYSLTNSELQTTIVTPEWKFPGNSWYRFDRNW
;
A
#
# COMPACT_ATOMS: atom_id res chain seq x y z
N MET A 1 -7.85 9.44 8.43
CA MET A 1 -8.74 8.64 7.56
C MET A 1 -9.93 8.17 8.38
N PRO A 2 -11.15 8.14 7.83
CA PRO A 2 -12.30 7.64 8.58
C PRO A 2 -12.16 6.14 8.86
N LEU A 3 -12.58 5.73 10.06
CA LEU A 3 -12.70 4.32 10.47
C LEU A 3 -14.17 3.90 10.41
N ARG A 4 -14.42 2.61 10.26
CA ARG A 4 -15.75 2.02 10.46
C ARG A 4 -16.07 1.97 11.96
N GLU A 5 -17.35 1.95 12.29
CA GLU A 5 -17.81 1.76 13.67
C GLU A 5 -17.53 0.34 14.16
N ASP A 6 -17.68 -0.66 13.29
CA ASP A 6 -17.36 -2.05 13.58
C ASP A 6 -15.96 -2.44 13.08
N ASN A 7 -15.37 -3.44 13.72
CA ASN A 7 -14.02 -3.93 13.39
C ASN A 7 -14.04 -5.27 12.64
N ARG A 8 -15.16 -5.66 12.01
CA ARG A 8 -15.21 -6.89 11.22
C ARG A 8 -14.60 -6.66 9.85
N VAL A 9 -13.75 -7.57 9.43
CA VAL A 9 -13.13 -7.54 8.10
C VAL A 9 -13.94 -8.41 7.15
N PHE A 10 -14.41 -7.81 6.07
CA PHE A 10 -15.06 -8.52 4.97
C PHE A 10 -14.07 -8.72 3.83
N LEU A 11 -14.27 -9.80 3.07
CA LEU A 11 -13.60 -10.02 1.81
C LEU A 11 -14.31 -9.21 0.71
N PHE A 12 -13.67 -9.08 -0.46
CA PHE A 12 -14.22 -8.37 -1.61
C PHE A 12 -15.59 -8.89 -2.08
N ASP A 13 -15.92 -10.15 -1.78
CA ASP A 13 -17.21 -10.79 -2.10
C ASP A 13 -18.30 -10.55 -1.03
N GLY A 14 -18.00 -9.76 0.01
CA GLY A 14 -18.91 -9.46 1.10
C GLY A 14 -19.00 -10.55 2.18
N THR A 15 -18.26 -11.65 2.06
CA THR A 15 -18.17 -12.66 3.11
C THR A 15 -17.25 -12.21 4.25
N LEU A 16 -17.45 -12.74 5.44
CA LEU A 16 -16.55 -12.46 6.56
C LEU A 16 -15.21 -13.16 6.36
N LYS A 17 -14.11 -12.44 6.57
CA LYS A 17 -12.78 -13.04 6.67
C LYS A 17 -12.78 -14.10 7.79
N ARG A 18 -12.26 -15.29 7.51
CA ARG A 18 -12.21 -16.40 8.48
C ARG A 18 -11.53 -16.02 9.80
N ARG A 19 -10.42 -15.29 9.74
CA ARG A 19 -9.66 -14.83 10.92
C ARG A 19 -10.00 -13.38 11.26
N GLN A 20 -10.93 -13.20 12.20
CA GLN A 20 -11.33 -11.88 12.74
C GLN A 20 -10.46 -11.40 13.92
N THR A 21 -9.27 -11.98 14.11
CA THR A 21 -8.38 -11.65 15.24
C THR A 21 -7.16 -10.83 14.84
N ALA A 22 -6.95 -10.59 13.54
CA ALA A 22 -5.78 -9.86 13.04
C ALA A 22 -5.94 -8.34 13.13
N GLN A 23 -7.16 -7.84 12.98
CA GLN A 23 -7.46 -6.42 12.93
C GLN A 23 -7.76 -5.82 14.31
N TYR A 24 -7.40 -4.55 14.47
CA TYR A 24 -7.81 -3.70 15.59
C TYR A 24 -8.99 -2.82 15.19
N ALA A 25 -8.87 -2.12 14.06
CA ALA A 25 -9.89 -1.24 13.50
C ALA A 25 -9.89 -1.35 11.97
N VAL A 26 -11.04 -1.10 11.34
CA VAL A 26 -11.21 -1.21 9.88
C VAL A 26 -11.34 0.19 9.28
N LEU A 27 -10.60 0.45 8.20
CA LEU A 27 -10.66 1.72 7.49
C LEU A 27 -11.97 1.80 6.71
N ASN A 28 -12.60 2.97 6.69
CA ASN A 28 -13.79 3.21 5.88
C ASN A 28 -13.39 3.54 4.43
N ILE A 29 -12.81 2.55 3.76
CA ILE A 29 -12.39 2.59 2.36
C ILE A 29 -12.93 1.33 1.67
N PRO A 30 -13.79 1.46 0.65
CA PRO A 30 -14.30 0.31 -0.07
C PRO A 30 -13.17 -0.47 -0.72
N VAL A 31 -13.09 -1.78 -0.45
CA VAL A 31 -12.18 -2.71 -1.13
C VAL A 31 -12.62 -2.98 -2.58
N GLY A 32 -13.89 -2.77 -2.89
CA GLY A 32 -14.51 -3.08 -4.19
C GLY A 32 -15.12 -4.48 -4.22
N SER A 33 -15.70 -4.86 -5.35
CA SER A 33 -16.38 -6.15 -5.54
C SER A 33 -15.53 -7.17 -6.30
N THR A 34 -14.23 -6.94 -6.39
CA THR A 34 -13.28 -7.77 -7.15
C THR A 34 -12.05 -8.04 -6.30
N ASP A 35 -11.44 -9.21 -6.46
CA ASP A 35 -10.19 -9.61 -5.79
C ASP A 35 -8.97 -8.86 -6.35
N LEU A 36 -9.00 -7.53 -6.26
CA LEU A 36 -8.07 -6.64 -6.94
C LEU A 36 -7.23 -5.79 -5.99
N VAL A 37 -7.79 -5.36 -4.85
CA VAL A 37 -7.04 -4.55 -3.88
C VAL A 37 -6.40 -5.47 -2.84
N GLN A 38 -5.25 -6.05 -3.20
CA GLN A 38 -4.47 -6.91 -2.33
C GLN A 38 -3.45 -6.09 -1.52
N CYS A 39 -2.49 -6.76 -0.87
CA CYS A 39 -1.57 -6.12 0.08
C CYS A 39 -0.77 -4.94 -0.52
N ALA A 40 -0.09 -5.14 -1.65
CA ALA A 40 0.66 -4.07 -2.33
C ALA A 40 -0.28 -3.01 -2.94
N ASP A 41 -1.44 -3.43 -3.44
CA ASP A 41 -2.43 -2.53 -4.05
C ASP A 41 -2.99 -1.56 -3.02
N ALA A 42 -3.20 -2.00 -1.79
CA ALA A 42 -3.60 -1.13 -0.69
C ALA A 42 -2.58 0.00 -0.46
N VAL A 43 -1.28 -0.32 -0.48
CA VAL A 43 -0.21 0.67 -0.34
C VAL A 43 -0.24 1.67 -1.50
N MET A 44 -0.31 1.18 -2.75
CA MET A 44 -0.36 2.01 -3.95
C MET A 44 -1.63 2.88 -4.00
N LEU A 45 -2.78 2.33 -3.64
CA LEU A 45 -4.08 3.01 -3.56
C LEU A 45 -4.03 4.20 -2.59
N LEU A 46 -3.53 3.98 -1.38
CA LEU A 46 -3.52 5.03 -0.35
C LEU A 46 -2.48 6.09 -0.67
N HIS A 47 -1.33 5.70 -1.22
CA HIS A 47 -0.33 6.65 -1.73
C HIS A 47 -0.90 7.53 -2.85
N ALA A 48 -1.55 6.91 -3.85
CA ALA A 48 -2.18 7.64 -4.96
C ALA A 48 -3.31 8.57 -4.48
N LYS A 49 -4.17 8.10 -3.56
CA LYS A 49 -5.23 8.92 -2.95
C LYS A 49 -4.67 10.12 -2.19
N TYR A 50 -3.60 9.92 -1.42
CA TYR A 50 -2.91 11.00 -0.72
C TYR A 50 -2.42 12.06 -1.71
N LEU A 51 -1.64 11.68 -2.73
CA LEU A 51 -1.14 12.61 -3.74
C LEU A 51 -2.26 13.31 -4.52
N PHE A 52 -3.31 12.57 -4.90
CA PHE A 52 -4.46 13.11 -5.60
C PHE A 52 -5.17 14.18 -4.78
N SER A 53 -5.39 13.94 -3.48
CA SER A 53 -6.00 14.93 -2.58
C SER A 53 -5.18 16.20 -2.38
N ARG A 54 -3.87 16.13 -2.66
CA ARG A 54 -2.93 17.25 -2.60
C ARG A 54 -2.75 17.95 -3.96
N GLY A 55 -3.47 17.52 -5.00
CA GLY A 55 -3.30 18.03 -6.37
C GLY A 55 -1.98 17.64 -7.03
N ALA A 56 -1.24 16.70 -6.44
CA ALA A 56 0.10 16.30 -6.88
C ALA A 56 0.04 15.20 -7.95
N TYR A 57 -0.72 15.42 -9.03
CA TYR A 57 -1.05 14.39 -10.03
C TYR A 57 0.16 13.88 -10.81
N ASN A 58 1.14 14.74 -11.07
CA ASN A 58 2.41 14.41 -11.72
C ASN A 58 3.26 13.40 -10.93
N ARG A 59 3.01 13.29 -9.63
CA ARG A 59 3.69 12.37 -8.71
C ARG A 59 2.98 11.03 -8.59
N ILE A 60 1.83 10.83 -9.25
CA ILE A 60 1.13 9.56 -9.22
C ILE A 60 1.71 8.66 -10.32
N ALA A 61 2.68 7.83 -9.94
CA ALA A 61 3.34 6.90 -10.83
C ALA A 61 3.76 5.61 -10.12
N PHE A 62 3.67 4.49 -10.84
CA PHE A 62 4.03 3.17 -10.33
C PHE A 62 4.82 2.38 -11.36
N LEU A 63 5.77 1.57 -10.89
CA LEU A 63 6.53 0.66 -11.74
C LEU A 63 5.76 -0.64 -11.92
N ALA A 64 5.51 -1.02 -13.17
CA ALA A 64 5.02 -2.36 -13.50
C ALA A 64 6.14 -3.41 -13.31
N THR A 65 5.75 -4.69 -13.23
CA THR A 65 6.68 -5.82 -13.01
C THR A 65 7.73 -5.95 -14.09
N ASP A 66 7.42 -5.55 -15.32
CA ASP A 66 8.36 -5.54 -16.45
C ASP A 66 9.28 -4.30 -16.49
N GLY A 67 9.15 -3.38 -15.52
CA GLY A 67 9.91 -2.13 -15.44
C GLY A 67 9.26 -0.95 -16.17
N THR A 68 8.08 -1.12 -16.77
CA THR A 68 7.36 -0.01 -17.43
C THR A 68 6.81 0.97 -16.40
N TRP A 69 7.05 2.28 -16.58
CA TRP A 69 6.44 3.31 -15.75
C TRP A 69 4.98 3.55 -16.17
N LEU A 70 4.07 3.34 -15.22
CA LEU A 70 2.67 3.70 -15.33
C LEU A 70 2.48 5.07 -14.69
N ARG A 71 2.23 6.11 -15.50
CA ARG A 71 2.04 7.49 -15.01
C ARG A 71 0.60 7.93 -15.18
N TYR A 72 0.05 8.54 -14.13
CA TYR A 72 -1.32 9.04 -14.17
C TYR A 72 -1.50 10.22 -15.15
N THR A 73 -0.46 11.04 -15.32
CA THR A 73 -0.46 12.13 -16.32
C THR A 73 -0.60 11.60 -17.74
N ASP A 74 0.07 10.49 -18.06
CA ASP A 74 0.01 9.87 -19.38
C ASP A 74 -1.36 9.20 -19.59
N TRP A 75 -1.89 8.55 -18.56
CA TRP A 75 -3.26 8.03 -18.56
C TRP A 75 -4.28 9.12 -18.91
N CYS A 76 -4.18 10.29 -18.28
CA CYS A 76 -5.08 11.42 -18.55
C CYS A 76 -4.87 12.04 -19.94
N ARG A 77 -3.72 11.80 -20.59
CA ARG A 77 -3.49 12.17 -22.00
C ARG A 77 -4.00 11.13 -23.00
N GLY A 78 -4.67 10.08 -22.53
CA GLY A 78 -5.25 9.04 -23.39
C GLY A 78 -4.34 7.83 -23.62
N VAL A 79 -3.17 7.76 -22.97
CA VAL A 79 -2.29 6.59 -23.06
C VAL A 79 -2.94 5.41 -22.35
N ARG A 80 -2.94 4.25 -23.02
CA ARG A 80 -3.36 2.96 -22.45
C ARG A 80 -2.27 1.92 -22.66
N TYR A 81 -2.37 0.79 -21.97
CA TYR A 81 -1.36 -0.25 -21.97
C TYR A 81 -1.97 -1.57 -22.44
N SER A 82 -1.22 -2.34 -23.21
CA SER A 82 -1.60 -3.71 -23.58
C SER A 82 -0.39 -4.63 -23.47
N LEU A 83 -0.61 -5.89 -23.12
CA LEU A 83 0.45 -6.88 -23.04
C LEU A 83 0.80 -7.40 -24.44
N LYS A 84 2.09 -7.37 -24.80
CA LYS A 84 2.64 -8.05 -25.97
C LYS A 84 3.95 -8.72 -25.57
N ASN A 85 4.05 -10.04 -25.77
CA ASN A 85 5.23 -10.81 -25.39
C ASN A 85 5.67 -10.58 -23.92
N ASN A 86 4.72 -10.62 -22.99
CA ASN A 86 4.92 -10.36 -21.55
C ASN A 86 5.52 -8.99 -21.20
N ARG A 87 5.40 -8.01 -22.09
CA ARG A 87 5.76 -6.61 -21.81
C ARG A 87 4.60 -5.69 -22.10
N LEU A 88 4.47 -4.64 -21.31
CA LEU A 88 3.53 -3.57 -21.54
C LEU A 88 4.01 -2.73 -22.72
N VAL A 89 3.09 -2.53 -23.65
CA VAL A 89 3.29 -1.66 -24.80
C VAL A 89 2.30 -0.52 -24.68
N LEU A 90 2.80 0.70 -24.85
CA LEU A 90 1.97 1.90 -24.88
C LEU A 90 1.08 1.88 -26.13
N ARG A 91 -0.19 2.23 -25.94
CA ARG A 91 -1.14 2.57 -26.99
C ARG A 91 -1.54 4.02 -26.80
N GLU A 92 -0.92 4.88 -27.58
CA GLU A 92 -1.28 6.30 -27.64
C GLU A 92 -2.59 6.46 -28.44
N ASN A 93 -3.40 7.45 -28.08
CA ASN A 93 -4.70 7.77 -28.70
C ASN A 93 -5.82 6.74 -28.51
N ALA A 94 -5.75 5.88 -27.49
CA ALA A 94 -6.83 4.93 -27.20
C ALA A 94 -8.05 5.57 -26.51
N ALA A 95 -7.87 6.75 -25.88
CA ALA A 95 -8.93 7.55 -25.28
C ALA A 95 -8.64 9.05 -25.45
N GLY A 96 -9.67 9.90 -25.34
CA GLY A 96 -9.49 11.36 -25.34
C GLY A 96 -8.75 11.87 -24.09
N ILE A 97 -8.29 13.12 -24.15
CA ILE A 97 -7.67 13.81 -23.01
C ILE A 97 -8.72 14.04 -21.91
N THR A 98 -8.38 13.72 -20.67
CA THR A 98 -9.24 13.88 -19.50
C THR A 98 -8.58 14.75 -18.43
N ALA A 99 -9.40 15.34 -17.55
CA ALA A 99 -8.91 16.15 -16.45
C ALA A 99 -8.26 15.28 -15.36
N MET A 100 -7.08 15.69 -14.88
CA MET A 100 -6.34 14.95 -13.84
C MET A 100 -7.00 14.98 -12.46
N ASN A 101 -7.92 15.91 -12.21
CA ASN A 101 -8.68 15.97 -10.95
C ASN A 101 -9.95 15.08 -10.97
N ASN A 102 -9.98 14.05 -11.81
CA ASN A 102 -11.12 13.15 -11.96
C ASN A 102 -10.90 11.82 -11.21
N ARG A 103 -11.72 11.57 -10.19
CA ARG A 103 -11.65 10.34 -9.37
C ARG A 103 -11.93 9.06 -10.16
N ASN A 104 -12.77 9.12 -11.19
CA ASN A 104 -13.08 7.97 -12.04
C ASN A 104 -11.86 7.60 -12.89
N GLU A 105 -11.13 8.59 -13.40
CA GLU A 105 -9.87 8.37 -14.12
C GLU A 105 -8.79 7.80 -13.21
N LEU A 106 -8.67 8.30 -11.98
CA LEU A 106 -7.76 7.72 -10.99
C LEU A 106 -8.11 6.25 -10.72
N GLY A 107 -9.39 5.93 -10.56
CA GLY A 107 -9.85 4.56 -10.38
C GLY A 107 -9.54 3.66 -11.58
N GLY A 108 -9.72 4.16 -12.81
CA GLY A 108 -9.36 3.46 -14.03
C GLY A 108 -7.86 3.19 -14.14
N PHE A 109 -7.05 4.20 -13.88
CA PHE A 109 -5.59 4.10 -13.84
C PHE A 109 -5.13 3.06 -12.81
N LEU A 110 -5.66 3.13 -11.58
CA LEU A 110 -5.28 2.22 -10.50
C LEU A 110 -5.65 0.76 -10.80
N ARG A 111 -6.76 0.50 -11.50
CA ARG A 111 -7.07 -0.87 -11.97
C ARG A 111 -5.97 -1.43 -12.88
N VAL A 112 -5.40 -0.61 -13.76
CA VAL A 112 -4.26 -1.02 -14.60
C VAL A 112 -3.01 -1.24 -13.75
N VAL A 113 -2.74 -0.37 -12.78
CA VAL A 113 -1.62 -0.54 -11.84
C VAL A 113 -1.74 -1.88 -11.10
N PHE A 114 -2.89 -2.19 -10.51
CA PHE A 114 -3.11 -3.44 -9.76
C PHE A 114 -3.03 -4.70 -10.63
N THR A 115 -3.16 -4.56 -11.96
CA THR A 115 -3.00 -5.69 -12.89
C THR A 115 -1.53 -6.02 -13.15
N TYR A 116 -0.63 -5.02 -13.10
CA TYR A 116 0.74 -5.16 -13.61
C TYR A 116 1.83 -4.84 -12.59
N ALA A 117 1.50 -4.25 -11.45
CA ALA A 117 2.39 -3.93 -10.35
C ALA A 117 2.02 -4.75 -9.11
N GLY A 118 3.00 -4.96 -8.23
CA GLY A 118 2.83 -5.74 -7.01
C GLY A 118 4.04 -5.59 -6.09
N THR A 119 4.20 -6.47 -5.10
CA THR A 119 5.32 -6.38 -4.13
C THR A 119 6.69 -6.41 -4.81
N ALA A 120 6.86 -7.22 -5.86
CA ALA A 120 8.11 -7.31 -6.61
C ALA A 120 8.48 -5.98 -7.27
N SER A 121 7.57 -5.37 -8.05
CA SER A 121 7.83 -4.09 -8.71
C SER A 121 7.95 -2.94 -7.70
N LEU A 122 7.17 -2.98 -6.61
CA LEU A 122 7.24 -2.01 -5.53
C LEU A 122 8.61 -2.05 -4.84
N SER A 123 9.20 -3.22 -4.65
CA SER A 123 10.54 -3.34 -4.04
C SER A 123 11.66 -2.75 -4.91
N HIS A 124 11.47 -2.71 -6.23
CA HIS A 124 12.37 -2.04 -7.16
C HIS A 124 12.11 -0.53 -7.24
N GLN A 125 10.86 -0.09 -7.05
CA GLN A 125 10.49 1.32 -7.08
C GLN A 125 10.87 2.07 -5.80
N LEU A 126 10.64 1.47 -4.62
CA LEU A 126 10.82 2.15 -3.35
C LEU A 126 12.27 2.14 -2.90
N LYS A 127 12.66 3.20 -2.20
CA LYS A 127 13.98 3.28 -1.57
C LYS A 127 13.99 2.49 -0.28
N ARG A 128 14.88 1.49 -0.19
CA ARG A 128 15.17 0.79 1.06
C ARG A 128 15.84 1.73 2.07
N LEU A 129 15.41 1.66 3.32
CA LEU A 129 15.94 2.49 4.40
C LEU A 129 17.10 1.75 5.11
N SER A 130 18.27 2.40 5.24
CA SER A 130 19.46 1.84 5.90
C SER A 130 19.38 1.89 7.43
N ALA A 131 18.64 2.86 7.97
CA ALA A 131 18.24 2.94 9.37
C ALA A 131 16.78 3.39 9.42
N ALA A 132 15.91 2.61 10.05
CA ALA A 132 14.49 2.90 10.06
C ALA A 132 14.11 3.70 11.30
N LEU A 133 13.85 4.99 11.11
CA LEU A 133 12.93 5.74 11.95
C LEU A 133 11.62 5.84 11.15
N PRO A 134 10.61 5.01 11.47
CA PRO A 134 9.37 4.96 10.74
C PRO A 134 8.73 6.34 10.66
N GLN A 135 8.15 6.61 9.51
CA GLN A 135 7.32 7.77 9.25
C GLN A 135 6.01 7.31 8.61
N PRO A 136 4.93 8.08 8.78
CA PRO A 136 3.72 7.87 8.00
C PRO A 136 4.05 7.82 6.51
N GLY A 137 3.55 6.79 5.82
CA GLY A 137 3.86 6.54 4.41
C GLY A 137 5.01 5.56 4.15
N ASP A 138 5.74 5.13 5.17
CA ASP A 138 6.73 4.06 5.05
C ASP A 138 6.06 2.69 4.90
N VAL A 139 6.75 1.76 4.28
CA VAL A 139 6.23 0.44 3.95
C VAL A 139 7.16 -0.64 4.51
N LEU A 140 6.59 -1.58 5.26
CA LEU A 140 7.19 -2.88 5.49
C LEU A 140 6.92 -3.72 4.26
N LEU A 141 7.97 -4.08 3.52
CA LEU A 141 7.85 -4.70 2.21
C LEU A 141 8.81 -5.87 2.05
N GLU A 142 8.26 -6.98 1.62
CA GLU A 142 8.98 -8.14 1.11
C GLU A 142 8.52 -8.38 -0.32
N GLY A 143 9.42 -8.10 -1.28
CA GLY A 143 9.15 -8.25 -2.71
C GLY A 143 9.21 -9.71 -3.15
N GLY A 144 8.31 -10.13 -4.05
CA GLY A 144 8.31 -11.48 -4.62
C GLY A 144 6.94 -12.15 -4.64
N HIS A 145 6.92 -13.43 -4.99
CA HIS A 145 5.74 -14.30 -5.01
C HIS A 145 6.07 -15.63 -4.30
N PRO A 146 5.74 -15.78 -3.00
CA PRO A 146 4.95 -14.86 -2.19
C PRO A 146 5.74 -13.60 -1.77
N GLY A 147 5.01 -12.53 -1.49
CA GLY A 147 5.53 -11.29 -0.92
C GLY A 147 4.42 -10.59 -0.14
N HIS A 148 4.76 -9.61 0.68
CA HIS A 148 3.77 -8.87 1.47
C HIS A 148 4.16 -7.41 1.68
N ALA A 149 3.14 -6.57 1.88
CA ALA A 149 3.30 -5.14 2.10
C ALA A 149 2.34 -4.64 3.18
N VAL A 150 2.88 -3.88 4.14
CA VAL A 150 2.13 -3.23 5.22
C VAL A 150 2.60 -1.78 5.33
N LEU A 151 1.67 -0.84 5.44
CA LEU A 151 1.95 0.60 5.42
C LEU A 151 1.87 1.19 6.82
N VAL A 152 2.82 2.06 7.15
CA VAL A 152 2.80 2.88 8.36
C VAL A 152 1.77 3.99 8.19
N LEU A 153 0.73 3.94 9.03
CA LEU A 153 -0.33 4.94 9.06
C LEU A 153 0.05 6.20 9.80
N ASP A 154 0.62 6.01 10.99
CA ASP A 154 0.87 7.08 11.94
C ASP A 154 2.04 6.74 12.85
N VAL A 155 2.65 7.77 13.43
CA VAL A 155 3.79 7.68 14.34
C VAL A 155 3.61 8.66 15.49
N ALA A 156 3.63 8.15 16.71
CA ALA A 156 3.64 8.97 17.92
C ALA A 156 5.05 9.00 18.53
N VAL A 157 5.41 10.13 19.13
CA VAL A 157 6.72 10.36 19.74
C VAL A 157 6.51 10.88 21.16
N ASN A 158 7.15 10.24 22.14
CA ASN A 158 7.12 10.72 23.53
C ASN A 158 8.17 11.82 23.77
N ASN A 159 8.14 12.43 24.96
CA ASN A 159 9.07 13.52 25.31
C ASN A 159 10.56 13.10 25.33
N ALA A 160 10.84 11.80 25.50
CA ALA A 160 12.20 11.25 25.45
C ALA A 160 12.66 10.90 24.02
N GLY A 161 11.84 11.18 23.00
CA GLY A 161 12.13 10.86 21.60
C GLY A 161 11.82 9.41 21.20
N GLY A 162 11.28 8.60 22.11
CA GLY A 162 10.83 7.24 21.83
C GLY A 162 9.64 7.25 20.88
N ARG A 163 9.67 6.37 19.87
CA ARG A 163 8.67 6.32 18.80
C ARG A 163 7.86 5.04 18.83
N ILE A 164 6.57 5.19 18.56
CA ILE A 164 5.65 4.08 18.28
C ILE A 164 4.92 4.35 16.97
N TYR A 165 4.48 3.31 16.28
CA TYR A 165 3.85 3.42 14.98
C TYR A 165 2.65 2.47 14.79
N LEU A 166 1.71 2.87 13.93
CA LEU A 166 0.57 2.06 13.52
C LEU A 166 0.82 1.45 12.14
N LEU A 167 0.40 0.21 11.99
CA LEU A 167 0.49 -0.54 10.75
C LEU A 167 -0.91 -0.82 10.20
N MET A 168 -1.07 -0.73 8.88
CA MET A 168 -2.25 -1.17 8.16
C MET A 168 -1.89 -2.07 6.99
N GLN A 169 -2.78 -3.01 6.70
CA GLN A 169 -2.61 -3.94 5.59
C GLN A 169 -3.91 -4.10 4.78
N GLY A 170 -3.73 -4.43 3.50
CA GLY A 170 -4.64 -5.32 2.76
C GLY A 170 -4.10 -6.76 2.80
N TYR A 171 -4.76 -7.72 2.14
CA TYR A 171 -4.27 -9.11 2.08
C TYR A 171 -4.77 -9.84 0.84
N MET A 172 -4.49 -11.14 0.75
CA MET A 172 -4.92 -12.03 -0.33
C MET A 172 -5.80 -13.16 0.25
N PRO A 173 -7.06 -13.31 -0.18
CA PRO A 173 -7.79 -12.47 -1.14
C PRO A 173 -8.01 -11.04 -0.63
N ALA A 174 -8.37 -10.12 -1.54
CA ALA A 174 -8.69 -8.74 -1.25
C ALA A 174 -9.76 -8.67 -0.15
N GLN A 175 -9.52 -7.81 0.82
CA GLN A 175 -10.34 -7.66 2.01
C GLN A 175 -10.28 -6.23 2.51
N ASP A 176 -11.18 -5.87 3.41
CA ASP A 176 -11.20 -4.53 4.00
C ASP A 176 -9.83 -4.16 4.57
N LEU A 177 -9.38 -2.95 4.24
CA LEU A 177 -8.14 -2.41 4.76
C LEU A 177 -8.30 -2.16 6.25
N HIS A 178 -7.32 -2.58 7.05
CA HIS A 178 -7.44 -2.50 8.50
C HIS A 178 -6.11 -2.23 9.18
N VAL A 179 -6.20 -1.59 10.35
CA VAL A 179 -5.10 -1.49 11.31
C VAL A 179 -4.88 -2.87 11.90
N VAL A 180 -3.65 -3.37 11.85
CA VAL A 180 -3.29 -4.68 12.40
C VAL A 180 -2.98 -4.58 13.89
N LYS A 181 -3.33 -5.63 14.64
CA LYS A 181 -2.96 -5.76 16.05
C LYS A 181 -1.48 -6.07 16.19
N ASN A 182 -0.86 -5.61 17.28
CA ASN A 182 0.48 -6.02 17.65
C ASN A 182 0.42 -7.35 18.44
N PRO A 183 0.88 -8.48 17.87
CA PRO A 183 0.81 -9.77 18.55
C PRO A 183 1.83 -9.92 19.68
N GLU A 184 2.91 -9.14 19.66
CA GLU A 184 4.04 -9.26 20.60
C GLU A 184 3.87 -8.35 21.83
N ASN A 185 2.98 -7.35 21.78
CA ASN A 185 2.76 -6.43 22.88
C ASN A 185 1.29 -6.07 23.05
N THR A 186 0.62 -6.77 23.96
CA THR A 186 -0.80 -6.55 24.27
C THR A 186 -1.08 -5.23 24.98
N ALA A 187 -0.12 -4.71 25.75
CA ALA A 187 -0.27 -3.43 26.47
C ALA A 187 -0.18 -2.22 25.53
N LEU A 188 0.61 -2.34 24.45
CA LEU A 188 0.80 -1.28 23.46
C LEU A 188 -0.15 -1.43 22.25
N ASN A 189 -0.84 -2.55 22.13
CA ASN A 189 -1.72 -2.87 21.00
C ASN A 189 -2.74 -1.75 20.69
N PRO A 190 -2.83 -1.24 19.45
CA PRO A 190 -2.24 -1.76 18.20
C PRO A 190 -0.90 -1.14 17.80
N TRP A 191 -0.29 -0.35 18.67
CA TRP A 191 0.97 0.31 18.38
C TRP A 191 2.15 -0.65 18.46
N TYR A 192 3.11 -0.40 17.59
CA TYR A 192 4.41 -1.07 17.55
C TYR A 192 5.48 -0.10 18.04
N SER A 193 6.47 -0.60 18.77
CA SER A 193 7.68 0.14 19.10
C SER A 193 8.80 -0.26 18.16
N LEU A 194 9.76 0.65 17.95
CA LEU A 194 11.01 0.33 17.29
C LEU A 194 12.16 0.60 18.24
N THR A 195 12.63 -0.46 18.89
CA THR A 195 13.84 -0.50 19.68
C THR A 195 15.04 -0.77 18.77
N ASN A 196 16.23 -0.34 19.16
CA ASN A 196 17.46 -0.60 18.39
C ASN A 196 17.73 -2.11 18.19
N SER A 197 17.24 -2.97 19.08
CA SER A 197 17.29 -4.44 18.94
C SER A 197 16.30 -4.98 17.91
N GLU A 198 15.13 -4.37 17.72
CA GLU A 198 14.10 -4.80 16.75
C GLU A 198 14.49 -4.49 15.31
N LEU A 199 15.35 -3.47 15.08
CA LEU A 199 15.92 -3.19 13.76
C LEU A 199 16.78 -4.34 13.20
N GLN A 200 17.22 -5.27 14.05
CA GLN A 200 18.14 -6.34 13.69
C GLN A 200 17.52 -7.74 13.63
N THR A 201 16.25 -7.89 14.02
CA THR A 201 15.61 -9.20 14.09
C THR A 201 14.45 -9.29 13.10
N THR A 202 13.22 -9.29 13.62
CA THR A 202 12.01 -9.59 12.88
C THR A 202 10.88 -8.74 13.42
N ILE A 203 10.09 -8.15 12.53
CA ILE A 203 8.88 -7.43 12.88
C ILE A 203 7.70 -8.39 12.68
N VAL A 204 7.06 -8.77 13.77
CA VAL A 204 5.97 -9.73 13.77
C VAL A 204 4.63 -8.99 13.65
N THR A 205 3.90 -9.26 12.57
CA THR A 205 2.50 -8.86 12.41
C THR A 205 1.61 -10.10 12.55
N PRO A 206 0.28 -9.94 12.72
CA PRO A 206 -0.60 -11.09 12.89
C PRO A 206 -0.52 -12.11 11.76
N GLU A 207 -0.28 -11.68 10.53
CA GLU A 207 -0.34 -12.51 9.32
C GLU A 207 0.96 -12.60 8.54
N TRP A 208 2.00 -11.84 8.92
CA TRP A 208 3.31 -11.88 8.28
C TRP A 208 4.45 -11.56 9.25
N LYS A 209 5.65 -12.11 8.99
CA LYS A 209 6.88 -11.76 9.72
C LYS A 209 7.85 -11.13 8.75
N PHE A 210 8.23 -9.88 9.00
CA PHE A 210 9.19 -9.17 8.15
C PHE A 210 10.59 -9.22 8.75
N PRO A 211 11.64 -9.41 7.96
CA PRO A 211 13.01 -9.05 8.39
C PRO A 211 13.06 -7.61 8.91
N GLY A 212 13.82 -7.35 9.98
CA GLY A 212 13.91 -6.02 10.62
C GLY A 212 14.40 -4.90 9.70
N ASN A 213 15.01 -5.26 8.57
CA ASN A 213 15.50 -4.34 7.55
C ASN A 213 14.55 -4.18 6.34
N SER A 214 13.31 -4.69 6.40
CA SER A 214 12.31 -4.61 5.33
C SER A 214 11.60 -3.25 5.23
N TRP A 215 12.29 -2.16 5.55
CA TRP A 215 11.73 -0.81 5.55
C TRP A 215 11.99 -0.09 4.23
N TYR A 216 10.92 0.44 3.64
CA TYR A 216 10.94 1.10 2.34
C TYR A 216 10.14 2.40 2.36
N ARG A 217 10.50 3.32 1.48
CA ARG A 217 9.84 4.63 1.34
C ARG A 217 9.71 5.02 -0.12
N PHE A 218 8.55 5.57 -0.50
CA PHE A 218 8.40 6.27 -1.77
C PHE A 218 9.33 7.48 -1.80
N ASP A 219 10.17 7.59 -2.82
CA ASP A 219 11.01 8.79 -2.96
C ASP A 219 10.10 10.03 -3.09
N ARG A 220 10.49 11.11 -2.40
CA ARG A 220 9.68 12.33 -2.31
C ARG A 220 10.06 13.36 -3.37
N ASN A 221 11.12 13.10 -4.14
CA ASN A 221 11.70 14.02 -5.11
C ASN A 221 11.14 13.89 -6.54
N TRP A 222 10.23 12.95 -6.77
CA TRP A 222 9.48 12.77 -8.02
C TRP A 222 7.99 13.03 -7.82
#